data_AF-A0A9W6NXD1-F1
#
_entry.id   AF-A0A9W6NXD1-F1
#
_cell.length_a   1.000
_cell.length_b   1.000
_cell.length_c   1.000
_cell.angle_alpha   90.00
_cell.angle_beta   90.00
_cell.angle_gamma   90.00
#
_symmetry.space_group_name_H-M   'P 1'
#
loop_
_entity.id
_entity.type
_entity.pdbx_description
1 polymer ?
#
loop_
_entity_poly.entity_id
_entity_poly.type
_entity_poly.pdbx_seq_one_letter_code
_entity_poly.pdbx_strand_id
1 'polypeptide(L)'
;MANQLSRLDDEDYPSVSMGQAAELLGVQPAFLRSLDTAGVLHPHRTGGGHRRYSRRQLTLAGRLRELLDDGHTLASAQTIADLEDRLVVSDRAREQADDARREAESARREADDARDRAAEALDTARSDLQDRVDELARARAQLDDARDEIEDLTSRLKADPGAL
;
A
#
# COMPACT_ATOMS: atom_id res chain seq x y z
N MET A 1 21.20 -23.33 -6.45
CA MET A 1 21.70 -23.59 -5.08
C MET A 1 21.43 -22.33 -4.26
N ALA A 2 20.67 -22.42 -3.18
CA ALA A 2 20.42 -21.26 -2.31
C ALA A 2 21.76 -20.72 -1.82
N ASN A 3 21.99 -19.42 -2.02
CA ASN A 3 23.21 -18.75 -1.61
C ASN A 3 23.39 -18.92 -0.09
N GLN A 4 24.32 -19.76 0.35
CA GLN A 4 24.50 -20.04 1.79
C GLN A 4 24.80 -18.77 2.60
N LEU A 5 25.27 -17.71 1.94
CA LEU A 5 25.51 -16.40 2.53
C LEU A 5 24.23 -15.65 2.89
N SER A 6 23.08 -15.90 2.23
CA SER A 6 21.82 -15.21 2.55
C SER A 6 21.28 -15.55 3.95
N ARG A 7 21.77 -16.63 4.55
CA ARG A 7 21.47 -16.95 5.95
C ARG A 7 22.16 -16.01 6.94
N LEU A 8 23.22 -15.31 6.53
CA LEU A 8 23.87 -14.32 7.38
C LEU A 8 23.04 -13.03 7.50
N ASP A 9 22.15 -12.78 6.55
CA ASP A 9 21.21 -11.66 6.57
C ASP A 9 20.00 -11.94 7.48
N ASP A 10 19.76 -13.20 7.82
CA ASP A 10 18.76 -13.62 8.80
C ASP A 10 19.27 -13.31 10.22
N GLU A 11 18.57 -12.41 10.91
CA GLU A 11 18.90 -11.97 12.26
C GLU A 11 18.86 -13.08 13.30
N ASP A 12 18.13 -14.14 13.01
CA ASP A 12 17.91 -15.28 13.89
C ASP A 12 18.88 -16.44 13.59
N TYR A 13 19.69 -16.33 12.52
CA TYR A 13 20.73 -17.30 12.20
C TYR A 13 21.88 -17.27 13.23
N PRO A 14 22.16 -18.37 13.95
CA PRO A 14 23.13 -18.38 15.03
C PRO A 14 24.56 -18.56 14.51
N SER A 15 25.17 -17.48 14.01
CA SER A 15 26.51 -17.49 13.42
C SER A 15 27.63 -17.22 14.43
N VAL A 16 27.36 -16.42 15.48
CA VAL A 16 28.40 -15.82 16.32
C VAL A 16 28.76 -16.71 17.50
N SER A 17 30.06 -17.00 17.68
CA SER A 17 30.53 -17.78 18.84
C SER A 17 30.58 -16.96 20.13
N MET A 18 30.61 -17.62 21.30
CA MET A 18 30.68 -16.93 22.59
C MET A 18 31.83 -15.93 22.73
N GLY A 19 33.04 -16.28 22.28
CA GLY A 19 34.20 -15.39 22.36
C GLY A 19 34.01 -14.14 21.51
N GLN A 20 33.60 -14.32 20.25
CA GLN A 20 33.30 -13.23 19.32
C GLN A 20 32.16 -12.35 19.84
N ALA A 21 31.09 -12.96 20.37
CA ALA A 21 29.97 -12.23 20.94
C ALA A 21 30.39 -11.35 22.13
N ALA A 22 31.24 -11.88 23.01
CA ALA A 22 31.76 -11.15 24.16
C ALA A 22 32.64 -9.97 23.70
N GLU A 23 33.51 -10.19 22.71
CA GLU A 23 34.35 -9.15 22.12
C GLU A 23 33.53 -8.04 21.44
N LEU A 24 32.56 -8.41 20.60
CA LEU A 24 31.68 -7.46 19.89
C LEU A 24 30.90 -6.55 20.83
N LEU A 25 30.47 -7.09 21.97
CA LEU A 25 29.69 -6.37 22.97
C LEU A 25 30.56 -5.69 24.04
N GLY A 26 31.88 -5.88 24.03
CA GLY A 26 32.77 -5.37 25.09
C GLY A 26 32.48 -5.94 26.48
N VAL A 27 31.91 -7.15 26.56
CA VAL A 27 31.50 -7.80 27.81
C VAL A 27 32.33 -9.05 28.09
N GLN A 28 32.28 -9.51 29.34
CA GLN A 28 32.90 -10.79 29.70
C GLN A 28 32.04 -11.97 29.20
N PRO A 29 32.63 -13.10 28.76
CA PRO A 29 31.87 -14.31 28.42
C PRO A 29 30.96 -14.82 29.56
N ALA A 30 31.31 -14.49 30.82
CA ALA A 30 30.49 -14.81 31.99
C ALA A 30 29.12 -14.11 31.97
N PHE A 31 29.04 -12.89 31.43
CA PHE A 31 27.79 -12.14 31.28
C PHE A 31 26.84 -12.84 30.30
N LEU A 32 27.32 -13.25 29.12
CA LEU A 32 26.51 -14.00 28.17
C LEU A 32 26.06 -15.36 28.71
N ARG A 33 26.87 -16.00 29.58
CA ARG A 33 26.48 -17.22 30.29
C ARG A 33 25.43 -16.97 31.36
N SER A 34 25.48 -15.84 32.07
CA SER A 34 24.46 -15.52 33.07
C SER A 34 23.12 -15.24 32.41
N LEU A 35 23.09 -14.57 31.25
CA LEU A 35 21.86 -14.34 30.50
C LEU A 35 21.25 -15.65 29.92
N ASP A 36 22.09 -16.57 29.43
CA ASP A 36 21.66 -17.93 29.03
C ASP A 36 21.07 -18.70 30.22
N THR A 37 21.79 -18.72 31.36
CA THR A 37 21.33 -19.40 32.59
C THR A 37 20.04 -18.80 33.15
N ALA A 38 19.87 -17.49 33.04
CA ALA A 38 18.66 -16.79 33.47
C ALA A 38 17.49 -16.95 32.49
N GLY A 39 17.67 -17.67 31.37
CA GLY A 39 16.63 -17.90 30.37
C GLY A 39 16.30 -16.69 29.51
N VAL A 40 17.15 -15.66 29.51
CA VAL A 40 16.96 -14.43 28.74
C VAL A 40 17.45 -14.59 27.31
N LEU A 41 18.54 -15.35 27.15
CA LEU A 41 19.04 -15.74 25.84
C LEU A 41 18.84 -17.24 25.64
N HIS A 42 18.64 -17.64 24.40
CA HIS A 42 18.46 -19.03 23.99
C HIS A 42 19.46 -19.36 22.88
N PRO A 43 20.77 -19.42 23.20
CA PRO A 43 21.79 -19.69 22.20
C PRO A 43 21.64 -21.10 21.63
N HIS A 44 21.81 -21.21 20.31
CA HIS A 44 21.93 -22.51 19.67
C HIS A 44 23.21 -23.21 20.15
N ARG A 45 23.16 -24.53 20.33
CA ARG A 45 24.34 -25.33 20.70
C ARG A 45 24.78 -26.17 19.52
N THR A 46 26.06 -26.08 19.16
CA THR A 46 26.63 -26.98 18.13
C THR A 46 26.69 -28.42 18.64
N GLY A 47 27.00 -29.38 17.75
CA GLY A 47 27.20 -30.79 18.15
C GLY A 47 28.28 -31.00 19.22
N GLY A 48 29.24 -30.07 19.36
CA GLY A 48 30.24 -30.07 20.44
C GLY A 48 29.82 -29.29 21.69
N GLY A 49 28.58 -28.82 21.77
CA GLY A 49 28.04 -28.09 22.93
C GLY A 49 28.38 -26.60 23.00
N HIS A 50 29.10 -26.05 22.03
CA HIS A 50 29.46 -24.64 21.99
C HIS A 50 28.25 -23.76 21.64
N ARG A 51 28.10 -22.65 22.36
CA ARG A 51 27.02 -21.68 22.14
C ARG A 51 27.26 -20.86 20.88
N ARG A 52 26.17 -20.63 20.16
CA ARG A 52 26.07 -19.78 19.00
C ARG A 52 24.91 -18.81 19.19
N TYR A 53 25.19 -17.53 18.99
CA TYR A 53 24.25 -16.45 19.15
C TYR A 53 23.86 -15.90 17.78
N SER A 54 22.59 -15.55 17.66
CA SER A 54 22.07 -14.81 16.51
C SER A 54 22.27 -13.31 16.71
N ARG A 55 22.15 -12.52 15.64
CA ARG A 55 22.30 -11.05 15.73
C ARG A 55 21.27 -10.47 16.69
N ARG A 56 20.00 -10.93 16.62
CA ARG A 56 18.92 -10.52 17.52
C ARG A 56 19.29 -10.72 18.99
N GLN A 57 19.83 -11.88 19.34
CA GLN A 57 20.24 -12.18 20.72
C GLN A 57 21.39 -11.27 21.20
N LEU A 58 22.31 -10.90 20.32
CA LEU A 58 23.40 -9.99 20.67
C LEU A 58 22.92 -8.55 20.83
N THR A 59 21.99 -8.09 19.98
CA THR A 59 21.34 -6.78 20.15
C THR A 59 20.64 -6.70 21.51
N LEU A 60 19.86 -7.73 21.88
CA LEU A 60 19.22 -7.79 23.20
C LEU A 60 20.26 -7.80 24.33
N ALA A 61 21.31 -8.61 24.21
CA ALA A 61 22.36 -8.67 25.24
C ALA A 61 23.09 -7.34 25.43
N GLY A 62 23.35 -6.61 24.35
CA GLY A 62 23.91 -5.26 24.39
C GLY A 62 22.97 -4.27 25.09
N ARG A 63 21.68 -4.29 24.72
CA ARG A 63 20.69 -3.40 25.35
C ARG A 63 20.53 -3.68 26.84
N LEU A 64 20.47 -4.95 27.23
CA LEU A 64 20.44 -5.34 28.63
C LEU A 64 21.71 -4.93 29.37
N ARG A 65 22.87 -4.98 28.72
CA ARG A 65 24.14 -4.53 29.32
C ARG A 65 24.07 -3.04 29.67
N GLU A 66 23.62 -2.20 28.75
CA GLU A 66 23.45 -0.76 28.98
C GLU A 66 22.51 -0.50 30.17
N LEU A 67 21.33 -1.12 30.19
CA LEU A 67 20.35 -0.92 31.26
C LEU A 67 20.88 -1.39 32.63
N LEU A 68 21.62 -2.49 32.67
CA LEU A 68 22.27 -2.96 33.90
C LEU A 68 23.36 -1.99 34.38
N ASP A 69 24.10 -1.38 33.46
CA ASP A 69 25.11 -0.36 33.78
C ASP A 69 24.50 0.94 34.30
N ASP A 70 23.30 1.27 33.83
CA ASP A 70 22.47 2.37 34.34
C ASP A 70 21.83 2.04 35.71
N GLY A 71 22.09 0.86 36.27
CA GLY A 71 21.65 0.45 37.61
C GLY A 71 20.28 -0.23 37.64
N HIS A 72 19.70 -0.58 36.49
CA HIS A 72 18.47 -1.36 36.47
C HIS A 72 18.71 -2.81 36.91
N THR A 73 17.68 -3.43 37.48
CA THR A 73 17.68 -4.88 37.69
C THR A 73 17.48 -5.63 36.37
N LEU A 74 17.86 -6.89 36.29
CA LEU A 74 17.65 -7.72 35.10
C LEU A 74 16.16 -7.79 34.71
N ALA A 75 15.25 -7.90 35.68
CA ALA A 75 13.81 -7.97 35.43
C ALA A 75 13.26 -6.66 34.81
N SER A 76 13.68 -5.51 35.36
CA SER A 76 13.32 -4.20 34.78
C SER A 76 13.95 -4.01 33.39
N ALA A 77 15.20 -4.45 33.20
CA ALA A 77 15.89 -4.33 31.92
C ALA A 77 15.18 -5.13 30.81
N GLN A 78 14.74 -6.36 31.10
CA GLN A 78 13.93 -7.17 30.17
C GLN A 78 12.62 -6.46 29.83
N THR A 79 11.92 -5.95 30.84
CA THR A 79 10.63 -5.26 30.63
C THR A 79 10.81 -4.03 29.73
N ILE A 80 11.89 -3.26 29.93
CA ILE A 80 12.21 -2.09 29.12
C ILE A 80 12.53 -2.51 27.68
N ALA A 81 13.41 -3.49 27.48
CA ALA A 81 13.76 -3.98 26.14
C ALA A 81 12.53 -4.49 25.38
N ASP A 82 11.66 -5.27 26.04
CA ASP A 82 10.41 -5.75 25.43
C ASP A 82 9.45 -4.62 25.06
N LEU A 83 9.44 -3.53 25.82
CA LEU A 83 8.62 -2.35 25.52
C LEU A 83 9.20 -1.55 24.35
N GLU A 84 10.52 -1.41 24.28
CA GLU A 84 11.22 -0.77 23.17
C GLU A 84 10.98 -1.52 21.86
N ASP A 85 11.08 -2.85 21.86
CA ASP A 85 10.78 -3.68 20.69
C ASP A 85 9.33 -3.49 20.23
N ARG A 86 8.38 -3.49 21.19
CA ARG A 86 6.96 -3.24 20.89
C ARG A 86 6.72 -1.83 20.34
N LEU A 87 7.45 -0.83 20.83
CA LEU A 87 7.36 0.54 20.35
C LEU A 87 7.84 0.63 18.89
N VAL A 88 8.98 0.03 18.57
CA VAL A 88 9.52 0.00 17.20
C VAL A 88 8.55 -0.67 16.23
N VAL A 89 7.93 -1.79 16.61
CA VAL A 89 6.92 -2.46 15.79
C VAL A 89 5.68 -1.57 15.61
N SER A 90 5.21 -0.93 16.68
CA SER A 90 4.07 -0.02 16.64
C SER A 90 4.33 1.17 15.71
N ASP A 91 5.51 1.77 15.78
CA ASP A 91 5.84 2.96 15.00
C ASP A 91 5.98 2.64 13.51
N ARG A 92 6.59 1.50 13.17
CA ARG A 92 6.59 1.01 11.78
C ARG A 92 5.18 0.74 11.25
N ALA A 93 4.31 0.16 12.07
CA ALA A 93 2.92 -0.09 11.67
C ALA A 93 2.14 1.22 11.46
N ARG A 94 2.40 2.24 12.28
CA ARG A 94 1.81 3.58 12.12
C ARG A 94 2.28 4.25 10.83
N GLU A 95 3.58 4.22 10.56
CA GLU A 95 4.15 4.78 9.33
C GLU A 95 3.54 4.14 8.08
N GLN A 96 3.46 2.81 8.05
CA GLN A 96 2.80 2.08 6.96
C GLN A 96 1.32 2.44 6.81
N ALA A 97 0.60 2.63 7.92
CA ALA A 97 -0.80 3.02 7.88
C ALA A 97 -0.98 4.45 7.37
N ASP A 98 -0.09 5.37 7.74
CA ASP A 98 -0.10 6.76 7.28
C ASP A 98 0.20 6.84 5.78
N ASP A 99 1.16 6.08 5.28
CA ASP A 99 1.46 6.02 3.86
C ASP A 99 0.30 5.42 3.05
N ALA A 100 -0.25 4.28 3.48
CA ALA A 100 -1.42 3.69 2.84
C ALA A 100 -2.63 4.64 2.84
N ARG A 101 -2.80 5.42 3.92
CA ARG A 101 -3.85 6.43 4.00
C ARG A 101 -3.64 7.55 2.99
N ARG A 102 -2.42 8.07 2.85
CA ARG A 102 -2.10 9.13 1.86
C ARG A 102 -2.36 8.65 0.44
N GLU A 103 -1.96 7.42 0.12
CA GLU A 103 -2.22 6.80 -1.17
C GLU A 103 -3.72 6.67 -1.45
N ALA A 104 -4.49 6.19 -0.46
CA ALA A 104 -5.93 6.07 -0.57
C ALA A 104 -6.63 7.44 -0.74
N GLU A 105 -6.16 8.47 -0.04
CA GLU A 105 -6.67 9.84 -0.19
C GLU A 105 -6.38 10.42 -1.59
N SER A 106 -5.19 10.17 -2.15
CA SER A 106 -4.86 10.57 -3.54
C SER A 106 -5.75 9.87 -4.54
N ALA A 107 -5.86 8.54 -4.44
CA ALA A 107 -6.67 7.74 -5.35
C ALA A 107 -8.16 8.15 -5.31
N ARG A 108 -8.68 8.51 -4.13
CA ARG A 108 -10.04 9.03 -3.98
C ARG A 108 -10.23 10.37 -4.69
N ARG A 109 -9.30 11.31 -4.51
CA ARG A 109 -9.35 12.62 -5.20
C ARG A 109 -9.31 12.45 -6.71
N GLU A 110 -8.42 11.59 -7.21
CA GLU A 110 -8.34 11.29 -8.64
C GLU A 110 -9.64 10.66 -9.19
N ALA A 111 -10.27 9.80 -8.41
CA ALA A 111 -11.56 9.20 -8.78
C ALA A 111 -12.70 10.22 -8.78
N ASP A 112 -12.74 11.12 -7.80
CA ASP A 112 -13.72 12.21 -7.73
C ASP A 112 -13.54 13.17 -8.92
N ASP A 113 -12.30 13.59 -9.21
CA ASP A 113 -11.98 14.44 -10.38
C ASP A 113 -12.30 13.76 -11.71
N ALA A 114 -12.08 12.44 -11.82
CA ALA A 114 -12.45 11.67 -13.00
C ALA A 114 -13.98 11.55 -13.15
N ARG A 115 -14.69 11.40 -12.03
CA ARG A 115 -16.16 11.34 -12.00
C ARG A 115 -16.77 12.66 -12.43
N ASP A 116 -16.26 13.78 -11.94
CA ASP A 116 -16.75 15.11 -12.28
C ASP A 116 -16.54 15.40 -13.77
N ARG A 117 -15.34 15.11 -14.30
CA ARG A 117 -15.07 15.21 -15.75
C ARG A 117 -15.99 14.33 -16.60
N ALA A 118 -16.29 13.12 -16.14
CA ALA A 118 -17.21 12.23 -16.84
C ALA A 118 -18.65 12.78 -16.82
N ALA A 119 -19.07 13.38 -15.71
CA ALA A 119 -20.39 14.01 -15.60
C ALA A 119 -20.52 15.21 -16.55
N GLU A 120 -19.51 16.08 -16.61
CA GLU A 120 -19.47 17.21 -17.55
C GLU A 120 -19.50 16.75 -19.02
N ALA A 121 -18.73 15.72 -19.35
CA ALA A 121 -18.72 15.15 -20.70
C ALA A 121 -20.08 14.56 -21.09
N LEU A 122 -20.77 13.89 -20.15
CA LEU A 122 -22.10 13.35 -20.37
C LEU A 122 -23.15 14.46 -20.55
N ASP A 123 -23.08 15.54 -19.76
CA ASP A 123 -23.99 16.68 -19.89
C ASP A 123 -23.81 17.36 -21.25
N THR A 124 -22.56 17.56 -21.67
CA THR A 124 -22.22 18.08 -23.00
C THR A 124 -22.78 17.19 -24.11
N ALA A 125 -22.50 15.88 -24.07
CA ALA A 125 -22.98 14.94 -25.08
C ALA A 125 -24.51 14.85 -25.13
N ARG A 126 -25.17 15.00 -23.96
CA ARG A 126 -26.63 15.04 -23.88
C ARG A 126 -27.19 16.29 -24.56
N SER A 127 -26.58 17.46 -24.32
CA SER A 127 -26.98 18.71 -24.99
C SER A 127 -26.84 18.59 -26.50
N ASP A 128 -25.69 18.12 -26.98
CA ASP A 128 -25.43 17.93 -28.41
C ASP A 128 -26.46 16.99 -29.07
N LEU A 129 -26.80 15.89 -28.40
CA LEU A 129 -27.81 14.95 -28.89
C LEU A 129 -29.19 15.59 -28.95
N GLN A 130 -29.54 16.40 -27.94
CA GLN A 130 -30.82 17.10 -27.89
C GLN A 130 -30.93 18.12 -29.03
N ASP A 131 -29.87 18.89 -29.27
CA ASP A 131 -29.79 19.81 -30.40
C ASP A 131 -29.98 19.06 -31.73
N ARG A 132 -29.36 17.89 -31.88
CA ARG A 132 -29.51 17.07 -33.09
C ARG A 132 -30.92 16.51 -33.27
N VAL A 133 -31.59 16.13 -32.18
CA VAL A 133 -32.99 15.71 -32.20
C VAL A 133 -33.89 16.86 -32.65
N ASP A 134 -33.66 18.07 -32.14
CA ASP A 134 -34.41 19.27 -32.50
C ASP A 134 -34.18 19.66 -33.98
N GLU A 135 -32.95 19.54 -34.48
CA GLU A 135 -32.64 19.72 -35.90
C GLU A 135 -33.38 18.72 -36.79
N LEU A 136 -33.36 17.43 -36.43
CA LEU A 136 -34.08 16.40 -37.18
C LEU A 136 -35.59 16.61 -37.15
N ALA A 137 -36.15 17.08 -36.04
CA ALA A 137 -37.56 17.41 -35.94
C ALA A 137 -37.94 18.56 -36.91
N ARG A 138 -37.11 19.61 -36.99
CA ARG A 138 -37.31 20.71 -37.93
C ARG A 138 -37.19 20.25 -39.39
N ALA A 139 -36.17 19.45 -39.71
CA ALA A 139 -35.98 18.91 -41.05
C ALA A 139 -37.15 18.01 -41.47
N ARG A 140 -37.67 17.20 -40.54
CA ARG A 140 -38.87 16.39 -40.78
C ARG A 140 -40.09 17.24 -41.10
N ALA A 141 -40.34 18.30 -40.32
CA ALA A 141 -41.47 19.20 -40.57
C ALA A 141 -41.38 19.84 -41.97
N GLN A 142 -40.18 20.28 -42.39
CA GLN A 142 -39.97 20.82 -43.74
C GLN A 142 -40.26 19.80 -44.85
N LEU A 143 -39.90 18.53 -44.64
CA LEU A 143 -40.21 17.46 -45.58
C LEU A 143 -41.70 17.15 -45.64
N ASP A 144 -42.39 17.18 -44.50
CA ASP A 144 -43.85 17.01 -44.44
C ASP A 144 -44.55 18.17 -45.17
N ASP A 145 -44.13 19.43 -44.95
CA ASP A 145 -44.65 20.60 -45.66
C ASP A 145 -44.42 20.51 -47.18
N ALA A 146 -43.20 20.15 -47.61
CA ALA A 146 -42.87 20.00 -49.03
C ALA A 146 -43.64 18.86 -49.69
N ARG A 147 -43.92 17.78 -48.94
CA ARG A 147 -44.74 16.67 -49.40
C ARG A 147 -46.19 17.13 -49.65
N ASP A 148 -46.76 17.88 -48.72
CA ASP A 148 -48.12 18.42 -48.83
C ASP A 148 -48.24 19.37 -50.05
N GLU A 149 -47.24 20.20 -50.31
CA GLU A 149 -47.18 21.08 -51.49
C GLU A 149 -47.15 20.27 -52.81
N ILE A 150 -46.34 19.21 -52.88
CA ILE A 150 -46.29 18.32 -54.05
C ILE A 150 -47.65 17.63 -54.28
N GLU A 151 -48.34 17.23 -53.21
CA GLU A 151 -49.67 16.59 -53.30
C GLU A 151 -50.75 17.55 -53.82
N ASP A 152 -50.74 18.82 -53.37
CA ASP A 152 -51.62 19.87 -53.90
C ASP A 152 -51.37 20.14 -55.38
N LEU A 153 -50.11 20.35 -55.78
CA LEU A 153 -49.72 20.57 -57.18
C LEU A 153 -50.15 19.40 -58.07
N THR A 154 -49.95 18.16 -57.59
CA THR A 154 -50.36 16.95 -58.30
C THR A 154 -51.89 16.87 -58.45
N SER A 155 -52.63 17.24 -57.41
CA SER A 155 -54.10 17.26 -57.42
C SER A 155 -54.64 18.29 -58.42
N ARG A 156 -54.01 19.47 -58.48
CA ARG A 156 -54.37 20.54 -59.44
C ARG A 156 -54.08 20.12 -60.89
N LEU A 157 -52.94 19.49 -61.15
CA LEU A 157 -52.58 18.98 -62.47
C LEU A 157 -53.54 17.87 -62.96
N LYS A 158 -54.01 17.00 -62.05
CA LYS A 158 -55.02 15.98 -62.37
C LYS A 158 -56.41 16.57 -62.63
N ALA A 159 -56.75 17.69 -62.00
CA ALA A 159 -58.04 18.36 -62.16
C ALA A 159 -58.15 19.16 -63.47
N ASP A 160 -57.01 19.60 -64.05
CA ASP A 160 -56.98 20.33 -65.31
C ASP A 160 -55.87 19.80 -66.25
N PRO A 161 -56.11 18.68 -66.96
CA PRO A 161 -55.12 18.06 -67.82
C PRO A 161 -54.82 18.84 -69.12
N GLY A 162 -55.44 20.01 -69.31
CA GLY A 162 -55.44 20.76 -70.57
C GLY A 162 -54.67 22.09 -70.60
N ALA A 163 -54.02 22.52 -69.52
CA ALA A 163 -53.27 23.77 -69.48
C ALA A 163 -51.76 23.54 -69.76
N LEU A 164 -51.41 23.29 -71.02
CA LEU A 164 -50.07 23.51 -71.58
C LEU A 164 -50.15 24.56 -72.69
#